data_AF-A0A1G9S108-F1
#
_entry.id   AF-A0A1G9S108-F1
#
_cell.length_a   1.000
_cell.length_b   1.000
_cell.length_c   1.000
_cell.angle_alpha   90.00
_cell.angle_beta   90.00
_cell.angle_gamma   90.00
#
_symmetry.space_group_name_H-M   'P 1'
#
loop_
_entity.id
_entity.type
_entity.pdbx_description
1 polymer ?
#
loop_
_entity_poly.entity_id
_entity_poly.type
_entity_poly.pdbx_seq_one_letter_code
_entity_poly.pdbx_strand_id
1 'polypeptide(L)'
;MKKLILVRHAKSDWPEETDDFDRPLADKGLQDALKMSKFLKSNNIDIDYLISSPAVRALNTCKIFNQIYHLQSATNDKLYHPSESNFLSVIYDLDDSLNSVALFSHNNGISNFANSISEDIFHFPTCGVAGFEISCDSWSQFEGAKKKLLFFYEPGKIKV
;
A
#
# COMPACT_ATOMS: atom_id res chain seq x y z
N MET A 1 -11.73 -6.26 14.71
CA MET A 1 -10.71 -6.76 13.75
C MET A 1 -10.49 -5.72 12.65
N LYS A 2 -9.24 -5.42 12.32
CA LYS A 2 -8.84 -4.47 11.27
C LYS A 2 -7.99 -5.13 10.19
N LYS A 3 -7.93 -4.55 8.99
CA LYS A 3 -7.11 -5.01 7.86
C LYS A 3 -6.22 -3.88 7.36
N LEU A 4 -4.92 -4.13 7.31
CA LEU A 4 -3.93 -3.21 6.76
C LEU A 4 -3.38 -3.78 5.46
N ILE A 5 -3.53 -3.03 4.37
CA ILE A 5 -3.00 -3.39 3.06
C ILE A 5 -1.82 -2.47 2.74
N LEU A 6 -0.66 -3.05 2.49
CA LEU A 6 0.54 -2.33 2.09
C LEU A 6 0.74 -2.49 0.59
N VAL A 7 0.84 -1.38 -0.14
CA VAL A 7 1.06 -1.36 -1.59
C VAL A 7 2.34 -0.57 -1.89
N ARG A 8 3.37 -1.24 -2.41
CA ARG A 8 4.50 -0.50 -2.99
C ARG A 8 4.04 0.11 -4.32
N HIS A 9 4.40 1.37 -4.59
CA HIS A 9 4.11 1.99 -5.87
C HIS A 9 4.54 1.12 -7.07
N ALA A 10 3.81 1.23 -8.17
CA ALA A 10 4.12 0.51 -9.40
C ALA A 10 5.41 1.05 -10.05
N LYS A 11 5.90 0.34 -11.07
CA LYS A 11 7.18 0.67 -11.71
C LYS A 11 7.15 2.10 -12.23
N SER A 12 8.06 2.93 -11.75
CA SER A 12 8.24 4.30 -12.21
C SER A 12 9.19 4.39 -13.39
N ASP A 13 9.09 5.49 -14.11
CA ASP A 13 9.99 5.84 -15.20
C ASP A 13 11.08 6.84 -14.73
N TRP A 14 12.01 7.14 -15.62
CA TRP A 14 13.03 8.18 -15.48
C TRP A 14 13.15 9.01 -16.76
N PRO A 15 12.19 9.93 -17.01
CA PRO A 15 12.37 10.92 -18.06
C PRO A 15 13.55 11.84 -17.73
N GLU A 16 14.15 12.44 -18.76
CA GLU A 16 15.21 13.44 -18.56
C GLU A 16 14.70 14.61 -17.71
N GLU A 17 15.60 15.17 -16.89
CA GLU A 17 15.34 16.37 -16.06
C GLU A 17 14.15 16.27 -15.09
N THR A 18 13.80 15.05 -14.63
CA THR A 18 12.70 14.84 -13.68
C THR A 18 13.21 14.59 -12.26
N ASP A 19 12.75 15.41 -11.30
CA ASP A 19 13.00 15.21 -9.87
C ASP A 19 12.36 13.91 -9.36
N ASP A 20 12.96 13.26 -8.35
CA ASP A 20 12.46 11.94 -7.90
C ASP A 20 10.97 11.97 -7.51
N PHE A 21 10.52 13.05 -6.86
CA PHE A 21 9.14 13.20 -6.42
C PHE A 21 8.13 13.18 -7.58
N ASP A 22 8.52 13.77 -8.71
CA ASP A 22 7.66 13.99 -9.88
C ASP A 22 7.72 12.86 -10.91
N ARG A 23 8.52 11.82 -10.64
CA ARG A 23 8.68 10.69 -11.56
C ARG A 23 7.33 10.02 -11.87
N PRO A 24 6.98 9.88 -13.15
CA PRO A 24 5.76 9.20 -13.55
C PRO A 24 5.88 7.68 -13.40
N LEU A 25 4.76 6.99 -13.61
CA LEU A 25 4.75 5.54 -13.82
C LEU A 25 5.25 5.23 -15.23
N ALA A 26 6.03 4.17 -15.37
CA ALA A 26 6.34 3.58 -16.67
C ALA A 26 5.11 2.82 -17.20
N ASP A 27 5.03 2.57 -18.52
CA ASP A 27 3.92 1.83 -19.14
C ASP A 27 3.64 0.49 -18.46
N LYS A 28 4.72 -0.25 -18.14
CA LYS A 28 4.61 -1.52 -17.40
C LYS A 28 4.02 -1.32 -16.00
N GLY A 29 4.35 -0.22 -15.32
CA GLY A 29 3.79 0.13 -14.02
C GLY A 29 2.29 0.44 -14.10
N LEU A 30 1.85 1.14 -15.14
CA LEU A 30 0.42 1.39 -15.39
C LEU A 30 -0.34 0.07 -15.57
N GLN A 31 0.20 -0.85 -16.38
CA GLN A 31 -0.39 -2.17 -16.61
C GLN A 31 -0.42 -3.01 -15.34
N ASP A 32 0.67 -3.04 -14.57
CA ASP A 32 0.76 -3.84 -13.35
C ASP A 32 -0.18 -3.31 -12.26
N ALA A 33 -0.33 -1.98 -12.13
CA ALA A 33 -1.28 -1.37 -11.20
C ALA A 33 -2.73 -1.72 -11.55
N LEU A 34 -3.10 -1.67 -12.83
CA LEU A 34 -4.44 -2.06 -13.29
C LEU A 34 -4.67 -3.56 -13.12
N LYS A 35 -3.67 -4.39 -13.41
CA LYS A 35 -3.72 -5.85 -13.23
C LYS A 35 -3.94 -6.20 -11.76
N MET A 36 -3.14 -5.63 -10.86
CA MET A 36 -3.20 -5.88 -9.43
C MET A 36 -4.53 -5.41 -8.82
N SER A 37 -4.98 -4.20 -9.15
CA SER A 37 -6.25 -3.68 -8.63
C SER A 37 -7.45 -4.55 -9.02
N LYS A 38 -7.54 -4.97 -10.29
CA LYS A 38 -8.56 -5.93 -10.75
C LYS A 38 -8.46 -7.28 -10.04
N PHE A 39 -7.25 -7.82 -9.93
CA PHE A 39 -7.01 -9.10 -9.28
C PHE A 39 -7.43 -9.08 -7.81
N LEU A 40 -7.09 -8.04 -7.05
CA LEU A 40 -7.52 -7.93 -5.65
C LEU A 40 -9.04 -7.85 -5.55
N LYS A 41 -9.68 -7.04 -6.41
CA LYS A 41 -11.14 -6.89 -6.40
C LYS A 41 -11.86 -8.20 -6.75
N SER A 42 -11.36 -8.95 -7.74
CA SER A 42 -11.93 -10.25 -8.13
C SER A 42 -11.74 -11.33 -7.07
N ASN A 43 -10.73 -11.20 -6.20
CA ASN A 43 -10.47 -12.09 -5.08
C ASN A 43 -11.14 -11.61 -3.78
N ASN A 44 -12.13 -10.71 -3.86
CA ASN A 44 -12.90 -10.19 -2.72
C ASN A 44 -12.03 -9.57 -1.62
N ILE A 45 -10.94 -8.91 -2.00
CA ILE A 45 -10.16 -8.10 -1.06
C ILE A 45 -10.84 -6.74 -0.94
N ASP A 46 -11.63 -6.55 0.12
CA ASP A 46 -12.32 -5.29 0.39
C ASP A 46 -11.40 -4.26 1.06
N ILE A 47 -11.57 -3.00 0.65
CA ILE A 47 -10.84 -1.84 1.15
C ILE A 47 -11.88 -0.74 1.40
N ASP A 48 -11.76 -0.02 2.51
CA ASP A 48 -12.66 1.08 2.89
C ASP A 48 -12.03 2.44 2.57
N TYR A 49 -10.71 2.55 2.67
CA TYR A 49 -10.00 3.81 2.53
C TYR A 49 -8.61 3.63 1.92
N LEU A 50 -8.19 4.60 1.09
CA LEU A 50 -6.89 4.63 0.44
C LEU A 50 -6.07 5.81 0.93
N ILE A 51 -4.82 5.59 1.34
CA ILE A 51 -3.88 6.66 1.67
C ILE A 51 -2.61 6.48 0.87
N SER A 52 -2.19 7.54 0.17
CA SER A 52 -1.01 7.50 -0.68
C SER A 52 0.06 8.47 -0.22
N SER A 53 1.32 8.10 -0.43
CA SER A 53 2.38 9.09 -0.58
C SER A 53 2.02 10.09 -1.68
N PRO A 54 2.30 11.39 -1.50
CA PRO A 54 1.98 12.40 -2.50
C PRO A 54 2.88 12.32 -3.75
N ALA A 55 3.99 11.58 -3.71
CA ALA A 55 4.88 11.42 -4.87
C ALA A 55 4.13 10.83 -6.08
N VAL A 56 4.37 11.36 -7.27
CA VAL A 56 3.56 11.14 -8.48
C VAL A 56 3.34 9.66 -8.78
N ARG A 57 4.39 8.83 -8.71
CA ARG A 57 4.30 7.38 -8.92
C ARG A 57 3.41 6.64 -7.92
N ALA A 58 3.45 7.02 -6.63
CA ALA A 58 2.63 6.38 -5.60
C ALA A 58 1.17 6.84 -5.72
N LEU A 59 0.97 8.14 -5.89
CA LEU A 59 -0.34 8.75 -6.08
C LEU A 59 -1.05 8.19 -7.33
N ASN A 60 -0.34 8.07 -8.45
CA ASN A 60 -0.92 7.49 -9.67
C ASN A 60 -1.21 5.99 -9.53
N THR A 61 -0.38 5.24 -8.80
CA THR A 61 -0.69 3.83 -8.46
C THR A 61 -1.99 3.76 -7.65
N CYS A 62 -2.14 4.62 -6.63
CA CYS A 62 -3.35 4.71 -5.82
C CYS A 62 -4.58 5.09 -6.65
N LYS A 63 -4.46 6.08 -7.55
CA LYS A 63 -5.55 6.49 -8.45
C LYS A 63 -6.01 5.34 -9.36
N ILE A 64 -5.08 4.55 -9.91
CA ILE A 64 -5.42 3.38 -10.74
C ILE A 64 -6.16 2.33 -9.91
N PHE A 65 -5.73 2.06 -8.67
CA PHE A 65 -6.50 1.20 -7.77
C PHE A 65 -7.90 1.78 -7.52
N ASN A 66 -8.01 3.09 -7.30
CA ASN A 66 -9.28 3.73 -7.00
C ASN A 66 -10.26 3.75 -8.18
N GLN A 67 -9.80 3.58 -9.43
CA GLN A 67 -10.68 3.37 -10.58
C GLN A 67 -11.46 2.05 -10.51
N ILE A 68 -11.00 1.08 -9.71
CA ILE A 68 -11.66 -0.21 -9.50
C ILE A 68 -12.48 -0.21 -8.21
N TYR A 69 -11.99 0.48 -7.17
CA TYR A 69 -12.60 0.46 -5.83
C TYR A 69 -13.63 1.56 -5.58
N HIS A 70 -13.49 2.74 -6.23
CA HIS A 70 -14.40 3.89 -6.09
C HIS A 70 -14.60 4.37 -4.64
N LEU A 71 -13.48 4.59 -3.93
CA LEU A 71 -13.44 4.96 -2.51
C LEU A 71 -12.95 6.40 -2.31
N GLN A 72 -13.12 6.87 -1.09
CA GLN A 72 -12.40 8.05 -0.61
C GLN A 72 -10.90 7.75 -0.53
N SER A 73 -10.09 8.76 -0.83
CA SER A 73 -8.63 8.65 -0.78
C SER A 73 -8.00 9.95 -0.29
N ALA A 74 -6.92 9.85 0.46
CA ALA A 74 -6.12 10.98 0.91
C ALA A 74 -4.63 10.78 0.60
N THR A 75 -3.87 11.87 0.72
CA THR A 75 -2.41 11.83 0.71
C THR A 75 -1.85 12.04 2.10
N ASN A 76 -0.70 11.44 2.39
CA ASN A 76 0.03 11.69 3.63
C ASN A 76 1.54 11.73 3.36
N ASP A 77 2.18 12.86 3.64
CA ASP A 77 3.60 13.10 3.37
C ASP A 77 4.52 12.12 4.10
N LYS A 78 4.08 11.61 5.26
CA LYS A 78 4.80 10.58 6.03
C LYS A 78 5.02 9.29 5.23
N LEU A 79 4.26 9.06 4.15
CA LEU A 79 4.40 7.88 3.31
C LEU A 79 5.45 8.05 2.19
N TYR A 80 6.07 9.22 2.01
CA TYR A 80 7.21 9.42 1.11
C TYR A 80 8.53 9.24 1.89
N HIS A 81 9.38 8.31 1.44
CA HIS A 81 10.57 7.86 2.18
C HIS A 81 10.30 7.52 3.67
N PRO A 82 9.31 6.66 3.96
CA PRO A 82 8.85 6.44 5.33
C PRO A 82 9.87 5.65 6.16
N SER A 83 9.96 5.99 7.44
CA SER A 83 10.40 5.08 8.50
C SER A 83 9.25 4.17 8.98
N GLU A 84 9.55 3.19 9.82
CA GLU A 84 8.53 2.39 10.52
C GLU A 84 7.63 3.26 11.41
N SER A 85 8.22 4.24 12.13
CA SER A 85 7.47 5.18 12.96
C SER A 85 6.55 6.08 12.15
N ASN A 86 6.88 6.38 10.88
CA ASN A 86 5.98 7.10 9.99
C ASN A 86 4.73 6.28 9.68
N PHE A 87 4.86 4.98 9.38
CA PHE A 87 3.70 4.10 9.19
C PHE A 87 2.84 4.00 10.44
N LEU A 88 3.45 3.78 11.61
CA LEU A 88 2.72 3.71 12.88
C LEU A 88 1.94 5.00 13.14
N SER A 89 2.55 6.15 12.90
CA SER A 89 1.86 7.43 13.07
C SER A 89 0.68 7.58 12.10
N VAL A 90 0.81 7.19 10.83
CA VAL A 90 -0.32 7.20 9.88
C VAL A 90 -1.44 6.27 10.35
N ILE A 91 -1.09 5.09 10.88
CA ILE A 91 -2.05 4.10 11.36
C ILE A 91 -2.79 4.61 12.60
N TYR A 92 -2.09 5.22 13.56
CA TYR A 92 -2.71 5.78 14.77
C TYR A 92 -3.66 6.94 14.50
N ASP A 93 -3.48 7.66 13.39
CA ASP A 93 -4.33 8.77 12.98
C ASP A 93 -5.61 8.29 12.23
N LEU A 94 -5.79 6.97 12.01
CA LEU A 94 -6.96 6.41 11.31
C LEU A 94 -8.22 6.43 12.17
N ASP A 95 -9.35 6.68 11.51
CA ASP A 95 -10.68 6.59 12.12
C ASP A 95 -11.05 5.12 12.40
N ASP A 96 -11.52 4.85 13.61
CA ASP A 96 -11.89 3.50 14.07
C ASP A 96 -13.14 2.94 13.36
N SER A 97 -13.88 3.73 12.59
CA SER A 97 -14.94 3.24 11.69
C SER A 97 -14.38 2.52 10.46
N LEU A 98 -13.12 2.77 10.08
CA LEU A 98 -12.46 2.10 8.96
C LEU A 98 -12.01 0.70 9.39
N ASN A 99 -12.41 -0.33 8.65
CA ASN A 99 -12.02 -1.71 8.93
C ASN A 99 -10.90 -2.20 8.02
N SER A 100 -10.74 -1.60 6.83
CA SER A 100 -9.71 -1.98 5.86
C SER A 100 -9.09 -0.74 5.20
N VAL A 101 -7.79 -0.55 5.37
CA VAL A 101 -7.08 0.63 4.82
C VAL A 101 -5.88 0.18 3.99
N ALA A 102 -5.74 0.76 2.79
CA ALA A 102 -4.58 0.53 1.94
C ALA A 102 -3.62 1.73 1.94
N LEU A 103 -2.35 1.48 2.26
CA LEU A 103 -1.27 2.47 2.27
C LEU A 103 -0.36 2.27 1.05
N PHE A 104 -0.23 3.31 0.22
CA PHE A 104 0.61 3.31 -0.98
C PHE A 104 1.92 4.05 -0.70
N SER A 105 3.04 3.34 -0.79
CA SER A 105 4.34 3.87 -0.35
C SER A 105 5.54 3.30 -1.13
N HIS A 106 6.75 3.46 -0.59
CA HIS A 106 8.03 3.27 -1.26
C HIS A 106 8.93 2.30 -0.50
N ASN A 107 9.82 1.64 -1.24
CA ASN A 107 10.96 0.97 -0.64
C ASN A 107 12.05 2.00 -0.26
N ASN A 108 12.90 1.70 0.73
CA ASN A 108 12.92 0.45 1.52
C ASN A 108 11.90 0.42 2.66
N GLY A 109 11.34 1.56 3.05
CA GLY A 109 10.50 1.71 4.24
C GLY A 109 9.31 0.76 4.31
N ILE A 110 8.57 0.55 3.21
CA ILE A 110 7.42 -0.37 3.22
C ILE A 110 7.81 -1.83 3.47
N SER A 111 8.97 -2.27 2.94
CA SER A 111 9.48 -3.63 3.21
C SER A 111 9.93 -3.76 4.65
N ASN A 112 10.65 -2.76 5.17
CA ASN A 112 11.09 -2.74 6.57
C ASN A 112 9.89 -2.77 7.53
N PHE A 113 8.87 -1.95 7.26
CA PHE A 113 7.66 -1.93 8.06
C PHE A 113 6.91 -3.26 8.01
N ALA A 114 6.74 -3.87 6.83
CA ALA A 114 6.14 -5.20 6.72
C ALA A 114 6.91 -6.27 7.53
N ASN A 115 8.25 -6.23 7.48
CA ASN A 115 9.13 -7.11 8.27
C ASN A 115 9.02 -6.85 9.78
N SER A 116 8.75 -5.61 10.20
CA SER A 116 8.61 -5.27 11.62
C SER A 116 7.31 -5.81 12.25
N ILE A 117 6.28 -6.08 11.44
CA ILE A 117 4.95 -6.50 11.91
C ILE A 117 4.63 -7.97 11.57
N SER A 118 5.60 -8.72 11.07
CA SER A 118 5.43 -10.09 10.60
C SER A 118 6.69 -10.92 10.82
N GLU A 119 6.53 -12.24 10.96
CA GLU A 119 7.64 -13.19 11.01
C GLU A 119 8.19 -13.53 9.61
N ASP A 120 7.46 -13.18 8.55
CA ASP A 120 7.86 -13.39 7.17
C ASP A 120 8.85 -12.32 6.69
N ILE A 121 9.71 -12.68 5.73
CA ILE A 121 10.65 -11.74 5.10
C ILE A 121 10.05 -11.21 3.79
N PHE A 122 9.79 -9.92 3.77
CA PHE A 122 9.28 -9.17 2.63
C PHE A 122 10.39 -8.40 1.93
N HIS A 123 10.39 -8.57 0.61
CA HIS A 123 11.03 -7.68 -0.33
C HIS A 123 9.99 -7.26 -1.36
N PHE A 124 9.35 -6.12 -1.15
CA PHE A 124 8.28 -5.68 -2.03
C PHE A 124 8.82 -5.40 -3.44
N PRO A 125 8.37 -6.10 -4.50
CA PRO A 125 8.58 -5.64 -5.86
C PRO A 125 7.71 -4.41 -6.12
N THR A 126 7.97 -3.69 -7.22
CA THR A 126 7.06 -2.63 -7.66
C THR A 126 5.65 -3.18 -7.85
N CYS A 127 4.65 -2.48 -7.34
CA CYS A 127 3.25 -2.92 -7.30
C CYS A 127 2.99 -4.21 -6.51
N GLY A 128 3.93 -4.64 -5.65
CA GLY A 128 3.68 -5.70 -4.68
C GLY A 128 2.68 -5.27 -3.61
N VAL A 129 1.83 -6.20 -3.17
CA VAL A 129 0.76 -5.94 -2.20
C VAL A 129 0.76 -7.00 -1.11
N ALA A 130 0.84 -6.59 0.16
CA ALA A 130 0.61 -7.48 1.30
C ALA A 130 -0.62 -7.04 2.08
N GLY A 131 -1.40 -8.00 2.56
CA GLY A 131 -2.55 -7.76 3.44
C GLY A 131 -2.33 -8.40 4.80
N PHE A 132 -2.58 -7.65 5.87
CA PHE A 132 -2.47 -8.11 7.25
C PHE A 132 -3.80 -7.95 7.97
N GLU A 133 -4.17 -8.96 8.75
CA GLU A 133 -5.25 -8.87 9.72
C GLU A 133 -4.65 -8.48 11.08
N ILE A 134 -5.29 -7.51 11.74
CA ILE A 134 -4.88 -6.97 13.02
C ILE A 134 -5.98 -7.26 14.04
N SER A 135 -5.62 -7.97 15.12
CA SER A 135 -6.54 -8.35 16.20
C SER A 135 -6.80 -7.19 17.17
N CYS A 136 -7.39 -6.11 16.66
CA CYS A 136 -7.84 -4.97 17.44
C CYS A 136 -9.18 -4.43 16.93
N ASP A 137 -9.82 -3.60 17.76
CA ASP A 137 -11.04 -2.86 17.40
C ASP A 137 -10.75 -1.37 17.16
N SER A 138 -9.64 -0.85 17.70
CA SER A 138 -9.14 0.50 17.45
C SER A 138 -7.75 0.47 16.81
N TRP A 139 -7.50 1.38 15.86
CA TRP A 139 -6.18 1.54 15.24
C TRP A 139 -5.10 1.98 16.22
N SER A 140 -5.48 2.66 17.30
CA SER A 140 -4.58 3.05 18.40
C SER A 140 -3.94 1.84 19.12
N GLN A 141 -4.56 0.67 19.02
CA GLN A 141 -4.09 -0.58 19.63
C GLN A 141 -3.14 -1.36 18.73
N PHE A 142 -2.82 -0.84 17.53
CA PHE A 142 -2.11 -1.58 16.48
C PHE A 142 -0.81 -2.23 16.97
N GLU A 143 0.04 -1.52 17.71
CA GLU A 143 1.37 -2.02 18.12
C GLU A 143 1.28 -3.23 19.07
N GLY A 144 0.37 -3.22 20.03
CA GLY A 144 0.16 -4.36 20.94
C GLY A 144 -0.68 -5.50 20.37
N ALA A 145 -1.41 -5.26 19.27
CA ALA A 145 -2.31 -6.25 18.67
C ALA A 145 -1.54 -7.38 17.97
N LYS A 146 -2.14 -8.58 17.92
CA LYS A 146 -1.62 -9.67 17.09
C LYS A 146 -1.81 -9.31 15.61
N LYS A 147 -0.79 -9.56 14.79
CA LYS A 147 -0.85 -9.42 13.33
C LYS A 147 -0.77 -10.79 12.67
N LYS A 148 -1.54 -10.97 11.60
CA LYS A 148 -1.53 -12.18 10.78
C LYS A 148 -1.43 -11.79 9.31
N LEU A 149 -0.44 -12.33 8.60
CA LEU A 149 -0.39 -12.21 7.14
C LEU A 149 -1.60 -12.93 6.54
N LEU A 150 -2.36 -12.23 5.69
CA LEU A 150 -3.46 -12.79 4.91
C LEU A 150 -2.99 -13.22 3.53
N PHE A 151 -2.21 -12.37 2.87
CA PHE A 151 -1.69 -12.62 1.53
C PHE A 151 -0.48 -11.75 1.23
N PHE A 152 0.35 -12.19 0.28
CA PHE A 152 1.36 -11.37 -0.37
C PHE A 152 1.33 -11.68 -1.87
N TYR A 153 1.05 -10.65 -2.67
CA TYR A 153 0.88 -10.78 -4.11
C TYR A 153 1.88 -9.91 -4.86
N GLU A 154 2.42 -10.49 -5.93
CA GLU A 154 3.36 -9.85 -6.82
C GLU A 154 2.80 -9.86 -8.25
N PRO A 155 2.88 -8.75 -9.00
CA PRO A 155 2.30 -8.66 -10.35
C PRO A 155 2.76 -9.78 -11.29
N GLY A 156 4.02 -10.20 -11.18
CA GLY A 156 4.61 -11.27 -11.98
C GLY A 156 4.22 -12.69 -11.58
N LYS A 157 3.62 -12.88 -10.40
CA LYS A 157 3.26 -14.20 -9.85
C LYS A 157 1.75 -14.45 -9.82
N ILE A 158 0.93 -13.40 -9.92
CA ILE A 158 -0.52 -13.54 -9.98
C ILE A 158 -0.99 -14.05 -11.35
N LYS A 159 -1.92 -15.02 -11.31
CA LYS A 159 -2.68 -15.50 -12.46
C LYS A 159 -3.99 -14.72 -12.50
N VAL A 160 -4.29 -14.11 -13.64
CA VAL A 160 -5.53 -13.37 -13.91
C VAL A 160 -6.37 -14.18 -14.87
#